data_AF-E4XT61-F1
#
_entry.id   AF-E4XT61-F1
#
_cell.length_a   1.000
_cell.length_b   1.000
_cell.length_c   1.000
_cell.angle_alpha   90.00
_cell.angle_beta   90.00
_cell.angle_gamma   90.00
#
_symmetry.space_group_name_H-M   'P 1'
#
loop_
_entity.id
_entity.type
_entity.pdbx_description
1 polymer ?
#
loop_
_entity_poly.entity_id
_entity_poly.type
_entity_poly.pdbx_seq_one_letter_code
_entity_poly.pdbx_strand_id
1 'polypeptide(L)'
;MKTPTDKTELKRYLGMVNFNVKFVRKGSEILAPLYELTSAKVDYEWSDIHQQAFDTIKAEPLKEPTLAHYKPGSKLDLVTDSSGHAVGGTLY
;
A
#
# COMPACT_ATOMS: atom_id res chain seq x y z
N MET A 1 -10.12 1.88 -3.70
CA MET A 1 -10.17 0.46 -3.31
C MET A 1 -11.23 0.23 -2.26
N LYS A 2 -12.01 -0.85 -2.40
CA LYS A 2 -12.98 -1.33 -1.41
C LYS A 2 -12.26 -2.02 -0.25
N THR A 3 -12.87 -2.05 0.92
CA THR A 3 -12.38 -2.79 2.09
C THR A 3 -12.31 -4.29 1.75
N PRO A 4 -11.20 -4.98 2.05
CA PRO A 4 -11.10 -6.42 1.86
C PRO A 4 -12.17 -7.16 2.67
N THR A 5 -12.71 -8.24 2.10
CA THR A 5 -13.74 -9.07 2.76
C THR A 5 -13.22 -10.44 3.18
N ASP A 6 -12.01 -10.81 2.72
CA ASP A 6 -11.32 -12.02 3.12
C ASP A 6 -9.79 -11.84 3.22
N LYS A 7 -9.11 -12.87 3.72
CA LYS A 7 -7.64 -12.90 3.88
C LYS A 7 -6.89 -12.81 2.55
N THR A 8 -7.47 -13.32 1.46
CA THR A 8 -6.84 -13.34 0.14
C THR A 8 -6.82 -11.94 -0.45
N GLU A 9 -7.95 -11.24 -0.41
CA GLU A 9 -8.08 -9.84 -0.80
C GLU A 9 -7.18 -8.95 0.05
N LEU A 10 -7.11 -9.20 1.36
CA LEU A 10 -6.24 -8.44 2.26
C LEU A 10 -4.76 -8.63 1.92
N LYS A 11 -4.31 -9.87 1.66
CA LYS A 11 -2.93 -10.14 1.23
C LYS A 11 -2.60 -9.48 -0.10
N ARG A 12 -3.54 -9.51 -1.06
CA ARG A 12 -3.39 -8.81 -2.34
C ARG A 12 -3.26 -7.30 -2.15
N TYR A 13 -4.09 -6.72 -1.29
CA TYR A 13 -4.01 -5.30 -0.94
C TYR A 13 -2.66 -4.94 -0.31
N LEU A 14 -2.23 -5.71 0.70
CA LEU A 14 -0.95 -5.48 1.38
C LEU A 14 0.22 -5.60 0.40
N GLY A 15 0.21 -6.58 -0.51
CA GLY A 15 1.23 -6.70 -1.55
C GLY A 15 1.32 -5.47 -2.45
N MET A 16 0.18 -4.85 -2.79
CA MET A 16 0.13 -3.65 -3.61
C MET A 16 0.64 -2.40 -2.88
N VAL A 17 0.33 -2.28 -1.58
CA VAL A 17 0.72 -1.12 -0.76
C VAL A 17 2.17 -1.23 -0.26
N ASN A 18 2.69 -2.45 -0.07
CA ASN A 18 4.00 -2.69 0.51
C ASN A 18 5.15 -1.98 -0.23
N PHE A 19 5.02 -1.79 -1.55
CA PHE A 19 6.03 -1.04 -2.32
C PHE A 19 6.08 0.45 -1.96
N ASN A 20 4.93 1.03 -1.64
CA ASN A 20 4.77 2.45 -1.31
C ASN A 20 4.88 2.74 0.19
N VAL A 21 4.70 1.73 1.05
CA VAL A 21 4.68 1.90 2.51
C VAL A 21 5.96 2.52 3.08
N LYS A 22 7.11 2.28 2.41
CA LYS A 22 8.41 2.84 2.81
C LYS A 22 8.47 4.38 2.71
N PHE A 23 7.58 4.98 1.94
CA PHE A 23 7.43 6.43 1.80
C PHE A 23 6.39 7.01 2.76
N VAL A 24 5.66 6.16 3.49
CA VAL A 24 4.69 6.58 4.50
C VAL A 24 5.35 6.58 5.86
N ARG A 25 5.39 7.73 6.53
CA ARG A 25 5.90 7.82 7.90
C ARG A 25 5.09 6.89 8.81
N LYS A 26 5.78 5.99 9.52
CA LYS A 26 5.16 4.94 10.36
C LYS A 26 4.24 3.99 9.61
N GLY A 27 4.39 3.83 8.29
CA GLY A 27 3.53 2.96 7.49
C GLY A 27 3.51 1.50 7.95
N SER A 28 4.64 0.97 8.43
CA SER A 28 4.69 -0.38 9.02
C SER A 28 3.88 -0.50 10.31
N GLU A 29 3.88 0.53 11.17
CA GLU A 29 3.07 0.56 12.40
C GLU A 29 1.57 0.62 12.05
N ILE A 30 1.21 1.41 11.02
CA ILE A 30 -0.16 1.53 10.53
C ILE A 30 -0.65 0.21 9.94
N LEU A 31 0.20 -0.50 9.18
CA LEU A 31 -0.17 -1.79 8.57
C LEU A 31 -0.11 -2.98 9.53
N ALA A 32 0.50 -2.86 10.71
CA ALA A 32 0.65 -3.95 11.67
C ALA A 32 -0.65 -4.73 11.96
N PRO A 33 -1.78 -4.09 12.33
CA PRO A 33 -3.04 -4.81 12.57
C PRO A 33 -3.56 -5.53 11.31
N LEU A 34 -3.29 -5.00 10.12
CA LEU A 34 -3.67 -5.65 8.87
C LEU A 34 -2.81 -6.88 8.58
N TYR A 35 -1.51 -6.83 8.88
CA TYR A 35 -0.63 -7.99 8.75
C TYR A 35 -1.00 -9.11 9.73
N GLU A 36 -1.36 -8.78 10.97
CA GLU A 36 -1.83 -9.74 11.96
C GLU A 36 -3.08 -10.49 11.48
N LEU A 37 -4.03 -9.77 10.88
CA LEU A 37 -5.27 -10.31 10.32
C LEU A 37 -5.03 -11.28 9.13
N THR A 38 -3.83 -11.27 8.52
CA THR A 38 -3.47 -12.24 7.47
C THR A 38 -2.95 -13.58 8.00
N SER A 39 -2.70 -13.68 9.30
CA SER A 39 -2.16 -14.87 9.95
C SER A 39 -3.12 -16.06 9.78
N ALA A 40 -2.55 -17.25 9.54
CA ALA A 40 -3.33 -18.48 9.52
C ALA A 40 -3.89 -18.85 10.91
N LYS A 41 -3.31 -18.29 11.98
CA LYS A 41 -3.66 -18.58 13.38
C LYS A 41 -4.78 -17.71 13.96
N VAL A 42 -5.21 -16.69 13.21
CA VAL A 42 -6.18 -15.68 13.66
C VAL A 42 -7.40 -15.78 12.75
N ASP A 43 -8.62 -15.78 13.30
CA ASP A 43 -9.82 -15.74 12.48
C ASP A 43 -9.95 -14.38 11.78
N TYR A 44 -10.51 -14.40 10.57
CA TYR A 44 -10.69 -13.15 9.83
C TYR A 44 -11.90 -12.41 10.37
N GLU A 45 -11.66 -11.47 11.27
CA GLU A 45 -12.68 -10.57 11.82
C GLU A 45 -12.27 -9.11 11.56
N TRP A 46 -13.03 -8.44 10.70
CA TRP A 46 -12.77 -7.05 10.37
C TRP A 46 -13.40 -6.10 11.40
N SER A 47 -12.61 -5.72 12.40
CA SER A 47 -12.97 -4.70 13.40
C SER A 47 -12.58 -3.25 12.98
N ASP A 48 -13.03 -2.29 13.79
CA ASP A 48 -12.76 -0.84 13.60
C ASP A 48 -11.27 -0.50 13.52
N ILE A 49 -10.41 -1.23 14.25
CA ILE A 49 -8.95 -1.03 14.24
C ILE A 49 -8.38 -1.30 12.83
N HIS A 50 -8.87 -2.34 12.17
CA HIS A 50 -8.47 -2.68 10.80
C HIS A 50 -8.97 -1.63 9.80
N GLN A 51 -10.21 -1.15 9.98
CA GLN A 51 -10.77 -0.10 9.13
C GLN A 51 -9.98 1.21 9.28
N GLN A 52 -9.65 1.60 10.51
CA GLN A 52 -8.83 2.79 10.78
C GLN A 52 -7.44 2.67 10.15
N ALA A 53 -6.78 1.51 10.29
CA ALA A 53 -5.49 1.24 9.65
C ALA A 53 -5.58 1.35 8.12
N PHE A 54 -6.61 0.74 7.52
CA PHE A 54 -6.87 0.75 6.08
C PHE A 54 -7.13 2.16 5.54
N ASP A 55 -7.91 2.98 6.24
CA ASP A 55 -8.21 4.34 5.82
C ASP A 55 -7.01 5.27 6.04
N THR A 56 -6.27 5.08 7.13
CA THR A 56 -5.06 5.86 7.42
C THR A 56 -4.02 5.63 6.33
N ILE A 57 -3.70 4.38 5.98
CA ILE A 57 -2.68 4.09 4.97
C ILE A 57 -3.09 4.56 3.57
N LYS A 58 -4.40 4.63 3.27
CA LYS A 58 -4.90 5.23 2.02
C LYS A 58 -4.79 6.75 2.00
N ALA A 59 -4.90 7.40 3.15
CA ALA A 59 -4.84 8.85 3.26
C ALA A 59 -3.40 9.39 3.26
N GLU A 60 -2.43 8.64 3.79
CA GLU A 60 -1.05 9.12 3.90
C GLU A 60 -0.38 9.51 2.56
N PRO A 61 -0.48 8.70 1.48
CA PRO A 61 0.06 9.09 0.17
C PRO A 61 -0.58 10.36 -0.42
N LEU A 62 -1.76 10.76 0.05
CA LEU A 62 -2.46 11.97 -0.40
C LEU A 62 -2.04 13.23 0.39
N LYS A 63 -1.42 13.05 1.57
CA LYS A 63 -1.07 14.16 2.47
C LYS A 63 0.35 14.69 2.24
N GLU A 64 1.29 13.81 1.90
CA GLU A 64 2.64 14.23 1.49
C GLU A 64 2.71 14.33 -0.04
N PRO A 65 3.41 15.33 -0.61
CA PRO A 65 3.81 15.28 -2.01
C PRO A 65 4.83 14.15 -2.16
N THR A 66 4.35 12.92 -2.30
CA THR A 66 5.16 11.75 -2.67
C THR A 66 5.77 11.91 -4.08
N LEU A 67 5.25 12.87 -4.87
CA LEU A 67 5.89 13.38 -6.08
C LEU A 67 6.70 14.65 -5.79
N ALA A 68 8.03 14.52 -5.87
CA ALA A 68 8.90 15.68 -5.99
C ALA A 68 8.76 16.30 -7.39
N HIS A 69 8.90 17.63 -7.48
CA HIS A 69 9.11 18.26 -8.77
C HIS A 69 10.42 17.78 -9.39
N TYR A 70 10.37 17.37 -10.64
CA TYR A 70 11.56 16.97 -11.38
C TYR A 70 12.60 18.10 -11.37
N LYS A 71 13.83 17.77 -10.96
CA LYS A 71 14.98 18.65 -11.06
C LYS A 71 15.88 18.17 -12.21
N PRO A 72 16.13 18.99 -13.23
CA PRO A 72 17.05 18.66 -14.31
C PRO A 72 18.40 18.19 -13.78
N GLY A 73 18.90 17.06 -14.28
CA GLY A 73 20.15 16.44 -13.82
C GLY A 73 20.02 15.47 -12.65
N SER A 74 18.82 15.28 -12.09
CA SER A 74 18.58 14.23 -11.09
C SER A 74 18.60 12.86 -11.75
N LYS A 75 19.12 11.86 -11.03
CA LYS A 75 19.00 10.46 -11.43
C LYS A 75 17.53 10.05 -11.33
N LEU A 76 17.01 9.45 -12.38
CA LEU A 76 15.64 8.93 -12.46
C LEU A 76 15.66 7.42 -12.51
N ASP A 77 14.76 6.78 -11.78
CA ASP A 77 14.54 5.34 -11.84
C ASP A 77 13.11 5.06 -12.34
N LEU A 78 12.98 4.37 -13.48
CA LEU A 78 11.70 3.97 -14.04
C LEU A 78 11.44 2.49 -13.74
N VAL A 79 10.36 2.20 -13.03
CA VAL A 79 9.88 0.85 -12.75
C VAL A 79 8.65 0.58 -13.61
N THR A 80 8.69 -0.45 -14.45
CA THR A 80 7.59 -0.83 -15.34
C THR A 80 7.13 -2.24 -15.06
N ASP A 81 5.82 -2.48 -15.18
CA ASP A 81 5.21 -3.81 -15.16
C ASP A 81 4.23 -3.92 -16.34
N SER A 82 4.08 -5.12 -16.90
CA SER A 82 3.09 -5.38 -17.94
C SER A 82 2.47 -6.76 -17.78
N SER A 83 1.21 -6.87 -18.17
CA SER A 83 0.46 -8.11 -18.32
C SER A 83 -0.14 -8.18 -19.72
N GLY A 84 -0.73 -9.32 -20.09
CA GLY A 84 -1.42 -9.46 -21.39
C GLY A 84 -2.59 -8.49 -21.62
N HIS A 85 -3.01 -7.72 -20.61
CA HIS A 85 -4.13 -6.80 -20.68
C HIS A 85 -3.78 -5.32 -20.43
N ALA A 86 -2.65 -5.02 -19.78
CA ALA A 86 -2.31 -3.65 -19.37
C ALA A 86 -0.82 -3.47 -19.07
N VAL A 87 -0.36 -2.21 -19.10
CA VAL A 87 1.00 -1.78 -18.74
C VAL A 87 0.91 -0.73 -17.63
N GLY A 88 1.83 -0.78 -16.67
CA GLY A 88 2.00 0.20 -15.61
C GLY A 88 3.44 0.69 -15.51
N GLY A 89 3.63 1.94 -15.11
CA GLY A 89 4.95 2.54 -14.92
C GLY A 89 4.95 3.49 -13.72
N THR A 90 6.02 3.48 -12.95
CA THR A 90 6.28 4.40 -11.83
C THR A 90 7.65 5.03 -12.00
N LEU A 91 7.71 6.36 -11.96
CA LEU A 91 8.95 7.13 -12.06
C LEU A 91 9.34 7.64 -10.67
N TYR A 92 10.59 7.41 -10.29
CA TYR A 92 11.24 7.92 -9.08
C TYR A 92 12.26 8.99 -9.42
#